data_AF-A0AA38MST3-F1
#
_entry.id   AF-A0AA38MST3-F1
#
_cell.length_a   1.000
_cell.length_b   1.000
_cell.length_c   1.000
_cell.angle_alpha   90.00
_cell.angle_beta   90.00
_cell.angle_gamma   90.00
#
_symmetry.space_group_name_H-M   'P 1'
#
loop_
_entity.id
_entity.type
_entity.pdbx_description
1 polymer ?
#
loop_
_entity_poly.entity_id
_entity_poly.type
_entity_poly.pdbx_seq_one_letter_code
_entity_poly.pdbx_strand_id
1 'polypeptide(L)'
;HRGTVSKWIVKGGKRWTTQTLENVQRCSALSQSGRVGVLEPYPDVVEEIKDNLRGYRTSGIPISRLVARTVMLAIIQHRAPQVLQDGFKCSEFFVGQFLQSTLYWSVRCGTRAAAHLPSNA
;
A
#
# COMPACT_ATOMS: atom_id res chain seq x y z
N HIS A 1 26.21 -15.23 0.60
CA HIS A 1 24.77 -14.93 0.72
C HIS A 1 24.44 -13.74 -0.18
N ARG A 2 23.58 -13.88 -1.20
CA ARG A 2 23.19 -12.75 -2.08
C ARG A 2 21.92 -12.10 -1.51
N GLY A 3 22.00 -10.83 -1.11
CA GLY A 3 20.87 -10.08 -0.56
C GLY A 3 19.78 -9.80 -1.61
N THR A 4 18.56 -9.49 -1.18
CA THR A 4 17.39 -9.21 -2.05
C THR A 4 17.69 -8.19 -3.16
N VAL A 5 18.51 -7.18 -2.85
CA VAL A 5 18.93 -6.12 -3.80
C VAL A 5 19.67 -6.69 -5.01
N SER A 6 20.39 -7.80 -4.86
CA SER A 6 21.12 -8.43 -5.97
C SER A 6 20.19 -8.97 -7.07
N LYS A 7 18.91 -9.22 -6.77
CA LYS A 7 17.90 -9.63 -7.77
C LYS A 7 17.42 -8.46 -8.62
N TRP A 8 17.59 -7.22 -8.15
CA TRP A 8 17.13 -6.02 -8.83
C TRP A 8 18.15 -5.46 -9.81
N ILE A 9 19.40 -5.93 -9.74
CA ILE A 9 20.52 -5.44 -10.54
C ILE A 9 20.90 -6.51 -11.56
N VAL A 10 21.14 -6.10 -12.81
CA VAL A 10 21.59 -7.01 -13.87
C VAL A 10 22.92 -7.66 -13.47
N LYS A 11 23.06 -8.97 -13.68
CA LYS A 11 24.27 -9.72 -13.30
C LYS A 11 25.50 -9.14 -14.02
N GLY A 12 26.49 -8.70 -13.24
CA GLY A 12 27.71 -8.07 -13.77
C GLY A 12 27.57 -6.60 -14.15
N GLY A 13 26.41 -5.98 -13.89
CA GLY A 13 26.16 -4.57 -14.18
C GLY A 13 25.85 -3.73 -12.94
N LYS A 14 25.76 -2.41 -13.14
CA LYS A 14 25.30 -1.43 -12.14
C LYS A 14 23.89 -0.89 -12.45
N ARG A 15 23.18 -1.49 -13.41
CA ARG A 15 21.84 -1.06 -13.84
C ARG A 15 20.76 -1.95 -13.25
N TRP A 16 19.60 -1.38 -13.00
CA TRP A 16 18.41 -2.13 -12.62
C TRP A 16 17.95 -3.05 -13.75
N THR A 17 17.36 -4.18 -13.38
CA THR A 17 16.70 -5.06 -14.34
C THR A 17 15.47 -4.35 -14.93
N THR A 18 15.10 -4.69 -16.16
CA THR A 18 13.88 -4.18 -16.81
C THR A 18 12.65 -4.38 -15.92
N GLN A 19 12.55 -5.55 -15.29
CA GLN A 19 11.50 -5.86 -14.32
C GLN A 19 11.48 -4.88 -13.12
N THR A 20 12.65 -4.47 -12.63
CA THR A 20 12.73 -3.49 -11.52
C THR A 20 12.28 -2.11 -12.00
N LEU A 21 12.65 -1.70 -13.22
CA LEU A 21 12.19 -0.45 -13.81
C LEU A 21 10.67 -0.42 -14.02
N GLU A 22 10.09 -1.51 -14.55
CA GLU A 22 8.64 -1.66 -14.68
C GLU A 22 7.93 -1.61 -13.32
N ASN A 23 8.52 -2.25 -12.30
CA ASN A 23 7.99 -2.22 -10.93
C ASN A 23 7.99 -0.83 -10.32
N VAL A 24 9.05 -0.06 -10.59
CA VAL A 24 9.15 1.34 -10.18
C VAL A 24 8.10 2.18 -10.89
N GLN A 25 7.90 1.98 -12.20
CA GLN A 25 6.85 2.67 -12.96
C GLN A 25 5.45 2.32 -12.45
N ARG A 26 5.20 1.05 -12.12
CA ARG A 26 3.94 0.59 -11.52
C ARG A 26 3.78 0.97 -10.05
N CYS A 27 4.80 1.58 -9.43
CA CYS A 27 4.86 1.84 -7.99
C CYS A 27 4.59 0.59 -7.13
N SER A 28 4.83 -0.60 -7.69
CA SER A 28 4.67 -1.88 -7.03
C SER A 28 6.04 -2.40 -6.62
N ALA A 29 6.32 -2.42 -5.31
CA ALA A 29 7.47 -3.16 -4.81
C ALA A 29 7.22 -4.66 -5.07
N LEU A 30 7.80 -5.16 -6.17
CA LEU A 30 7.75 -6.53 -6.67
C LEU A 30 6.41 -6.95 -7.31
N SER A 31 6.39 -6.94 -8.65
CA SER A 31 5.52 -7.73 -9.49
C SER A 31 5.58 -9.21 -9.11
N GLN A 32 4.58 -9.75 -8.42
CA GLN A 32 3.95 -11.05 -8.77
C GLN A 32 2.79 -11.55 -7.90
N SER A 33 2.28 -10.84 -6.88
CA SER A 33 1.14 -11.42 -6.12
C SER A 33 0.11 -10.46 -5.51
N GLY A 34 0.16 -9.17 -5.81
CA GLY A 34 -0.71 -8.22 -5.13
C GLY A 34 -2.14 -8.27 -5.65
N ARG A 35 -3.08 -8.71 -4.80
CA ARG A 35 -4.54 -8.65 -4.97
C ARG A 35 -5.13 -7.26 -5.29
N VAL A 36 -4.30 -6.27 -5.66
CA VAL A 36 -4.71 -4.91 -6.05
C VAL A 36 -5.72 -4.95 -7.20
N GLY A 37 -5.59 -5.90 -8.13
CA GLY A 37 -6.55 -6.11 -9.22
C GLY A 37 -7.94 -6.58 -8.78
N VAL A 38 -8.16 -6.92 -7.51
CA VAL A 38 -9.50 -7.35 -7.03
C VAL A 38 -10.55 -6.25 -7.19
N LEU A 39 -10.13 -4.98 -7.15
CA LEU A 39 -11.00 -3.82 -7.35
C LEU A 39 -10.90 -3.25 -8.78
N GLU A 40 -10.08 -3.83 -9.65
CA GLU A 40 -9.95 -3.38 -11.05
C GLU A 40 -11.29 -3.41 -11.82
N PRO A 41 -12.18 -4.41 -11.62
CA PRO A 41 -13.51 -4.40 -12.23
C PRO A 41 -14.46 -3.32 -11.66
N TYR A 42 -14.09 -2.63 -10.59
CA TYR A 42 -14.93 -1.70 -9.84
C TYR A 42 -14.27 -0.30 -9.73
N PRO A 43 -14.08 0.41 -10.86
CA PRO A 43 -13.37 1.69 -10.87
C PRO A 43 -14.08 2.78 -10.07
N ASP A 44 -15.41 2.75 -9.99
CA ASP A 44 -16.21 3.68 -9.19
C ASP A 44 -15.94 3.50 -7.69
N VAL A 45 -15.85 2.25 -7.22
CA VAL A 45 -15.47 1.91 -5.84
C VAL A 45 -14.06 2.43 -5.52
N VAL A 46 -13.13 2.29 -6.47
CA VAL A 46 -11.75 2.78 -6.30
C VAL A 46 -11.73 4.31 -6.19
N GLU A 47 -12.46 5.03 -7.04
CA GLU A 47 -12.54 6.50 -6.96
C GLU A 47 -13.20 6.98 -5.66
N GLU A 48 -14.29 6.35 -5.23
CA GLU A 48 -14.96 6.71 -3.97
C GLU A 48 -14.03 6.50 -2.76
N ILE A 49 -13.27 5.41 -2.74
CA ILE A 49 -12.23 5.18 -1.72
C ILE A 49 -11.17 6.29 -1.76
N LYS A 50 -10.67 6.64 -2.95
CA LYS A 50 -9.64 7.68 -3.11
C LYS A 50 -10.14 9.02 -2.60
N ASP A 51 -11.37 9.39 -2.93
CA ASP A 51 -11.94 10.69 -2.58
C ASP A 51 -12.21 10.80 -1.08
N ASN A 52 -12.73 9.75 -0.44
CA ASN A 52 -12.89 9.71 1.02
C ASN A 52 -11.54 9.83 1.75
N LEU A 53 -10.54 9.06 1.32
CA LEU A 53 -9.21 9.11 1.93
C LEU A 53 -8.53 10.47 1.70
N ARG A 54 -8.67 11.07 0.52
CA ARG A 54 -8.17 12.43 0.27
C ARG A 54 -8.91 13.46 1.12
N GLY A 55 -10.23 13.34 1.24
CA GLY A 55 -11.06 14.19 2.09
C GLY A 55 -10.58 14.22 3.53
N TYR A 56 -10.34 13.06 4.12
CA TYR A 56 -9.79 12.95 5.49
C TYR A 56 -8.42 13.60 5.64
N ARG A 57 -7.55 13.43 4.65
CA ARG A 57 -6.24 14.06 4.68
C ARG A 57 -6.34 15.58 4.57
N THR A 58 -7.22 16.09 3.71
CA THR A 58 -7.48 17.52 3.55
C THR A 58 -8.09 18.13 4.82
N SER A 59 -8.90 17.37 5.56
CA SER A 59 -9.44 17.78 6.85
C SER A 59 -8.46 17.61 8.02
N GLY A 60 -7.20 17.27 7.76
CA GLY A 60 -6.16 17.12 8.78
C GLY A 60 -6.23 15.82 9.59
N ILE A 61 -7.06 14.85 9.20
CA ILE A 61 -7.19 13.57 9.89
C ILE A 61 -6.03 12.65 9.46
N PRO A 62 -5.20 12.16 10.41
CA PRO A 62 -4.13 11.23 10.07
C PRO A 62 -4.70 9.87 9.65
N ILE A 63 -4.25 9.39 8.49
CA ILE A 63 -4.74 8.12 7.92
C ILE A 63 -3.79 7.00 8.31
N SER A 64 -4.17 6.24 9.33
CA SER A 64 -3.53 4.96 9.66
C SER A 64 -4.03 3.85 8.73
N ARG A 65 -3.32 2.71 8.70
CA ARG A 65 -3.80 1.52 7.96
C ARG A 65 -5.17 1.05 8.44
N LEU A 66 -5.43 1.16 9.73
CA LEU A 66 -6.71 0.78 10.32
C LEU A 66 -7.85 1.69 9.81
N VAL A 67 -7.65 3.01 9.83
CA VAL A 67 -8.63 3.97 9.32
C VAL A 67 -8.90 3.71 7.83
N ALA A 68 -7.83 3.60 7.03
CA ALA A 68 -7.97 3.31 5.60
C ALA A 68 -8.70 1.98 5.36
N ARG A 69 -8.39 0.94 6.13
CA ARG A 69 -9.06 -0.37 6.04
C ARG A 69 -10.56 -0.25 6.31
N THR A 70 -10.95 0.47 7.36
CA THR A 70 -12.37 0.63 7.73
C THR A 70 -13.14 1.34 6.63
N VAL A 71 -12.57 2.40 6.05
CA VAL A 71 -13.17 3.13 4.92
C VAL A 71 -13.35 2.21 3.71
N MET A 72 -12.27 1.51 3.33
CA MET A 72 -12.31 0.58 2.20
C MET A 72 -13.35 -0.52 2.42
N LEU A 73 -13.43 -1.10 3.62
CA LEU A 73 -14.43 -2.11 3.94
C LEU A 73 -15.85 -1.56 3.86
N ALA A 74 -16.12 -0.39 4.43
CA ALA A 74 -17.45 0.20 4.40
C ALA A 74 -17.93 0.46 2.96
N ILE A 75 -17.05 1.01 2.12
CA ILE A 75 -17.37 1.28 0.72
C ILE A 75 -17.55 -0.03 -0.07
N ILE A 76 -16.66 -1.01 0.09
CA ILE A 76 -16.78 -2.30 -0.59
C ILE A 76 -18.06 -3.02 -0.15
N GLN A 77 -18.40 -3.02 1.14
CA GLN A 77 -19.64 -3.62 1.65
C GLN A 77 -20.88 -2.99 1.03
N HIS A 78 -20.86 -1.68 0.80
CA HIS A 78 -22.02 -0.96 0.26
C HIS A 78 -22.14 -1.06 -1.26
N ARG A 79 -21.01 -1.00 -1.98
CA ARG A 79 -20.99 -0.86 -3.46
C ARG A 79 -20.67 -2.15 -4.20
N ALA A 80 -19.87 -3.03 -3.60
CA ALA A 80 -19.41 -4.27 -4.23
C ALA A 80 -19.32 -5.43 -3.20
N PRO A 81 -20.42 -5.77 -2.50
CA PRO A 81 -20.41 -6.79 -1.46
C PRO A 81 -19.96 -8.18 -1.97
N GLN A 82 -20.21 -8.49 -3.25
CA GLN A 82 -19.78 -9.71 -3.91
C GLN A 82 -18.27 -9.94 -3.80
N VAL A 83 -17.46 -8.87 -3.81
CA VAL A 83 -16.01 -8.98 -3.65
C VAL A 83 -15.66 -9.66 -2.34
N LEU A 84 -16.35 -9.30 -1.25
CA LEU A 84 -16.14 -9.91 0.06
C LEU A 84 -16.71 -11.34 0.14
N GLN A 85 -17.82 -11.60 -0.55
CA GLN A 85 -18.45 -12.92 -0.61
C GLN A 85 -17.58 -13.94 -1.38
N ASP A 86 -16.88 -13.49 -2.41
CA ASP A 86 -15.93 -14.28 -3.22
C ASP A 86 -14.62 -14.60 -2.47
N GLY A 87 -14.54 -14.23 -1.18
CA GLY A 87 -13.42 -14.57 -0.30
C GLY A 87 -12.29 -13.55 -0.26
N PHE A 88 -12.47 -12.37 -0.88
CA PHE A 88 -11.53 -11.28 -0.70
C PHE A 88 -11.50 -10.83 0.77
N LYS A 89 -10.28 -10.74 1.31
CA LYS A 89 -10.04 -10.16 2.63
C LYS A 89 -9.26 -8.87 2.45
N CYS A 90 -9.88 -7.75 2.83
CA CYS A 90 -9.22 -6.45 2.95
C CYS A 90 -8.23 -6.50 4.13
N SER A 91 -7.04 -7.03 3.88
CA SER A 91 -5.96 -7.13 4.87
C SER A 91 -5.19 -5.82 4.97
N GLU A 92 -4.52 -5.58 6.09
CA GLU A 92 -3.65 -4.39 6.22
C GLU A 92 -2.52 -4.35 5.17
N PHE A 93 -2.06 -5.53 4.74
CA PHE A 93 -1.09 -5.65 3.67
C PHE A 93 -1.66 -5.13 2.34
N PHE A 94 -2.87 -5.57 1.98
CA PHE A 94 -3.57 -5.06 0.80
C PHE A 94 -3.80 -3.55 0.88
N VAL A 95 -4.24 -3.05 2.03
CA VAL A 95 -4.45 -1.61 2.25
C VAL A 95 -3.15 -0.84 2.05
N GLY A 96 -2.03 -1.34 2.59
CA GLY A 96 -0.71 -0.74 2.36
C GLY A 96 -0.33 -0.70 0.89
N GLN A 97 -0.57 -1.79 0.15
CA GLN A 97 -0.34 -1.83 -1.30
C GLN A 97 -1.24 -0.84 -2.04
N PHE A 98 -2.53 -0.80 -1.72
CA PHE A 98 -3.50 0.12 -2.34
C PHE A 98 -3.10 1.59 -2.13
N LEU A 99 -2.77 1.98 -0.90
CA LEU A 99 -2.35 3.35 -0.58
C LEU A 99 -1.08 3.73 -1.35
N GLN A 100 -0.14 2.80 -1.47
CA GLN A 100 1.11 3.03 -2.19
C GLN A 100 0.90 3.12 -3.71
N SER A 101 0.18 2.19 -4.31
CA SER A 101 0.02 2.10 -5.76
C SER A 101 -0.97 3.13 -6.33
N THR A 102 -2.00 3.49 -5.55
CA THR A 102 -3.14 4.28 -6.03
C THR A 102 -3.05 5.74 -5.59
N LEU A 103 -2.47 5.99 -4.41
CA LEU A 103 -2.36 7.33 -3.83
C LEU A 103 -0.91 7.80 -3.67
N TYR A 104 0.09 6.96 -3.97
CA TYR A 104 1.51 7.25 -3.72
C TYR A 104 1.82 7.53 -2.25
N TRP A 105 1.01 6.97 -1.34
CA TRP A 105 1.17 7.19 0.09
C TRP A 105 1.90 6.03 0.74
N SER A 106 3.00 6.35 1.41
CA SER A 106 3.65 5.42 2.32
C SER A 106 3.08 5.57 3.72
N VAL A 107 2.79 4.44 4.35
CA VAL A 107 2.41 4.42 5.77
C VAL A 107 3.67 4.69 6.57
N ARG A 108 3.71 5.81 7.30
CA ARG A 108 4.82 6.10 8.21
C ARG A 108 4.75 5.13 9.39
N CYS A 109 5.79 4.31 9.55
CA CYS A 109 5.99 3.57 10.78
C CYS A 109 6.46 4.56 11.84
N GLY A 110 5.91 4.49 13.05
CA GLY A 110 6.41 5.29 14.17
C GLY A 110 7.91 5.06 14.33
N THR A 111 8.69 6.13 14.50
CA THR A 111 10.12 6.06 14.79
C THR A 111 10.32 5.29 16.10
N ARG A 112 10.91 4.10 16.03
CA ARG A 112 11.20 3.24 17.20
C ARG A 112 12.46 3.64 17.98
N ALA A 113 13.03 4.81 17.71
CA ALA A 113 14.10 5.36 18.53
C ALA A 113 13.48 6.03 19.76
N ALA A 114 13.19 5.24 20.79
CA ALA A 114 13.07 5.79 22.13
C ALA A 114 14.44 6.37 22.50
N ALA A 115 14.45 7.63 22.96
CA ALA A 115 15.66 8.33 23.35
C ALA A 115 16.48 7.49 24.34
N HIS A 116 17.77 7.32 24.07
CA HIS A 116 18.72 6.99 25.13
C HIS A 116 18.67 8.16 26.12
N LEU A 117 17.90 8.02 27.20
CA LEU A 117 18.00 8.94 28.33
C LEU A 117 19.40 8.74 28.94
N PRO A 118 20.18 9.81 29.14
CA PRO A 118 21.48 9.69 29.78
C PRO A 118 21.28 9.30 31.25
N SER A 119 22.27 8.60 31.81
CA SER A 119 22.24 7.87 33.09
C SER A 119 22.06 8.72 34.35
N ASN A 120 21.83 10.03 34.21
CA ASN A 120 21.86 11.02 35.27
C ASN A 120 20.54 11.81 35.39
N ALA A 121 19.41 11.11 35.38
CA ALA A 121 18.13 11.63 35.83
C ALA A 121 17.99 11.51 37.35
#